data_AF-A0A147BA16-F1
#
_entry.id   AF-A0A147BA16-F1
#
_cell.length_a   1.000
_cell.length_b   1.000
_cell.length_c   1.000
_cell.angle_alpha   90.00
_cell.angle_beta   90.00
_cell.angle_gamma   90.00
#
_symmetry.space_group_name_H-M   'P 1'
#
loop_
_entity.id
_entity.type
_entity.pdbx_description
1 polymer ?
#
loop_
_entity_poly.entity_id
_entity_poly.type
_entity_poly.pdbx_seq_one_letter_code
_entity_poly.pdbx_strand_id
1 'polypeptide(L)'
;KSNAEARERKKRKNNMEVMRVARALRLGHLFTKQVPSVQHSSVRWLNLHEYQSKQLMADNGVTVQRFKVAENLAQAQEISKSLDVEEFVIKAQILAGGRGKGTFSSGLRGGVKLTKDPVQVAKYVEQMLGHNLVTKQTPKEGVKVNKVMIAEALDIARETYLAILMDRAYNG
;
A
#
# COMPACT_ATOMS: atom_id res chain seq x y z
N LYS A 1 -39.20 19.91 -69.79
CA LYS A 1 -38.30 18.80 -69.39
C LYS A 1 -36.85 19.25 -69.09
N SER A 2 -36.39 20.46 -69.48
CA SER A 2 -34.98 20.89 -69.30
C SER A 2 -34.58 21.41 -67.91
N ASN A 3 -35.50 21.94 -67.09
CA ASN A 3 -35.16 22.54 -65.79
C ASN A 3 -35.03 21.53 -64.62
N ALA A 4 -35.66 20.35 -64.71
CA ALA A 4 -35.61 19.33 -63.67
C ALA A 4 -34.27 18.57 -63.70
N GLU A 5 -33.79 18.20 -64.89
CA GLU A 5 -32.51 17.50 -65.10
C GLU A 5 -31.31 18.40 -64.74
N ALA A 6 -31.41 19.70 -64.99
CA ALA A 6 -30.38 20.67 -64.59
C ALA A 6 -30.28 20.80 -63.06
N ARG A 7 -31.41 20.80 -62.35
CA ARG A 7 -31.46 20.82 -60.87
C ARG A 7 -30.90 19.54 -60.28
N GLU A 8 -31.20 18.38 -60.87
CA GLU A 8 -30.71 17.10 -60.38
C GLU A 8 -29.19 16.94 -60.60
N ARG A 9 -28.66 17.38 -61.75
CA ARG A 9 -27.22 17.44 -62.01
C ARG A 9 -26.48 18.37 -61.04
N LYS A 10 -27.07 19.53 -60.69
CA LYS A 10 -26.49 20.46 -59.72
C LYS A 10 -26.47 19.88 -58.30
N LYS A 11 -27.54 19.16 -57.92
CA LYS A 11 -27.64 18.46 -56.62
C LYS A 11 -26.64 17.31 -56.50
N ARG A 12 -26.43 16.53 -57.57
CA ARG A 12 -25.41 15.46 -57.62
C ARG A 12 -23.98 16.00 -57.57
N LYS A 13 -23.69 17.13 -58.25
CA LYS A 13 -22.37 17.80 -58.14
C LYS A 13 -22.09 18.31 -56.72
N ASN A 14 -23.06 18.98 -56.08
CA ASN A 14 -22.91 19.42 -54.69
C ASN A 14 -22.69 18.23 -53.73
N ASN A 15 -23.44 17.14 -53.85
CA ASN A 15 -23.25 15.97 -52.97
C ASN A 15 -21.88 15.30 -53.16
N MET A 16 -21.37 15.27 -54.40
CA MET A 16 -20.04 14.73 -54.70
C MET A 16 -18.93 15.64 -54.16
N GLU A 17 -19.13 16.96 -54.19
CA GLU A 17 -18.20 17.93 -53.61
C GLU A 17 -18.20 17.86 -52.07
N VAL A 18 -19.37 17.76 -51.44
CA VAL A 18 -19.51 17.56 -49.99
C VAL A 18 -18.90 16.23 -49.55
N MET A 19 -19.06 15.14 -50.32
CA MET A 19 -18.37 13.87 -50.04
C MET A 19 -16.85 13.96 -50.23
N ARG A 20 -16.36 14.74 -51.20
CA ARG A 20 -14.92 14.98 -51.40
C ARG A 20 -14.33 15.80 -50.24
N VAL A 21 -15.02 16.83 -49.77
CA VAL A 21 -14.62 17.63 -48.61
C VAL A 21 -14.69 16.80 -47.31
N ALA A 22 -15.72 15.96 -47.14
CA ALA A 22 -15.83 15.06 -45.99
C ALA A 22 -14.77 13.94 -45.98
N ARG A 23 -14.31 13.49 -47.17
CA ARG A 23 -13.15 12.57 -47.28
C ARG A 23 -11.81 13.29 -47.06
N ALA A 24 -11.67 14.54 -47.51
CA ALA A 24 -10.48 15.35 -47.26
C ALA A 24 -10.32 15.69 -45.76
N LEU A 25 -11.43 15.93 -45.05
CA LEU A 25 -11.44 16.14 -43.60
C LEU A 25 -11.15 14.86 -42.78
N ARG A 26 -11.30 13.66 -43.35
CA ARG A 26 -10.92 12.39 -42.71
C ARG A 26 -9.44 12.02 -42.87
N LEU A 27 -8.70 12.68 -43.77
CA LEU A 27 -7.26 12.45 -43.92
C LEU A 27 -6.39 13.40 -43.07
N GLY A 28 -6.95 14.46 -42.50
CA GLY A 28 -6.21 15.48 -41.73
C GLY A 28 -5.95 15.16 -40.26
N HIS A 29 -6.39 14.00 -39.75
CA HIS A 29 -6.22 13.60 -38.34
C HIS A 29 -5.17 12.51 -38.11
N LEU A 30 -4.43 12.10 -39.15
CA LEU A 30 -3.32 11.18 -38.99
C LEU A 30 -2.05 11.99 -38.68
N PHE A 31 -1.47 11.71 -37.51
CA PHE A 31 -0.22 12.28 -36.97
C PHE A 31 -0.35 13.57 -36.15
N THR A 32 -1.21 13.59 -35.14
CA THR A 32 -0.72 14.15 -33.86
C THR A 32 0.37 13.20 -33.37
N LYS A 33 1.63 13.61 -33.44
CA LYS A 33 2.72 12.91 -32.75
C LYS A 33 2.31 12.90 -31.27
N GLN A 34 1.85 11.75 -30.78
CA GLN A 34 1.79 11.48 -29.35
C GLN A 34 3.23 11.65 -28.86
N VAL A 35 3.49 12.78 -28.21
CA VAL A 35 4.72 12.94 -27.43
C VAL A 35 4.68 11.81 -26.41
N PRO A 36 5.66 10.90 -26.36
CA PRO A 36 5.68 9.88 -25.34
C PRO A 36 5.68 10.61 -24.00
N SER A 37 4.58 10.48 -23.26
CA SER A 37 4.51 11.00 -21.90
C SER A 37 5.63 10.35 -21.13
N VAL A 38 6.65 11.11 -20.77
CA VAL A 38 7.73 10.64 -19.90
C VAL A 38 7.05 10.31 -18.57
N GLN A 39 6.76 9.03 -18.35
CA GLN A 39 6.20 8.56 -17.09
C GLN A 39 7.30 8.65 -16.05
N HIS A 40 7.35 9.76 -15.33
CA HIS A 40 8.21 9.90 -14.17
C HIS A 40 7.69 8.94 -13.09
N SER A 41 8.30 7.77 -12.99
CA SER A 41 8.06 6.87 -11.87
C SER A 41 8.67 7.52 -10.63
N SER A 42 7.82 7.96 -9.71
CA SER A 42 8.29 8.49 -8.44
C SER A 42 9.02 7.36 -7.71
N VAL A 43 10.33 7.51 -7.53
CA VAL A 43 11.10 6.60 -6.70
C VAL A 43 10.77 6.89 -5.24
N ARG A 44 10.36 5.86 -4.49
CA ARG A 44 10.08 5.98 -3.06
C ARG A 44 11.36 5.66 -2.28
N TRP A 45 12.00 6.70 -1.76
CA TRP A 45 13.24 6.59 -0.98
C TRP A 45 13.00 6.34 0.52
N LEU A 46 11.75 6.29 0.96
CA LEU A 46 11.39 6.19 2.38
C LEU A 46 10.53 4.96 2.63
N ASN A 47 10.95 4.18 3.62
CA ASN A 47 10.16 3.12 4.23
C ASN A 47 10.15 3.33 5.74
N LEU A 48 8.96 3.36 6.34
CA LEU A 48 8.79 3.43 7.79
C LEU A 48 8.30 2.08 8.29
N HIS A 49 8.82 1.67 9.44
CA HIS A 49 8.25 0.55 10.18
C HIS A 49 6.87 0.90 10.74
N GLU A 50 6.06 -0.12 11.07
CA GLU A 50 4.71 0.07 11.63
C GLU A 50 4.72 0.98 12.86
N TYR A 51 5.68 0.79 13.77
CA TYR A 51 5.78 1.62 14.98
C TYR A 51 6.09 3.09 14.66
N GLN A 52 6.92 3.36 13.64
CA GLN A 52 7.28 4.73 13.24
C GLN A 52 6.09 5.43 12.60
N SER A 53 5.40 4.74 11.69
CA SER A 53 4.18 5.28 11.07
C SER A 53 3.09 5.55 12.10
N LYS A 54 2.93 4.66 13.09
CA LYS A 54 1.96 4.86 14.18
C LYS A 54 2.32 6.01 15.10
N GLN A 55 3.60 6.16 15.45
CA GLN A 55 4.05 7.30 16.24
C GLN A 55 3.76 8.61 15.49
N LEU A 56 4.11 8.69 14.21
CA LEU A 56 3.84 9.86 13.38
C LEU A 56 2.34 10.19 13.33
N MET A 57 1.48 9.18 13.21
CA MET A 57 0.03 9.35 13.25
C MET A 57 -0.45 9.86 14.62
N ALA A 58 0.03 9.29 15.72
CA ALA A 58 -0.31 9.69 17.08
C ALA A 58 0.09 11.14 17.37
N ASP A 59 1.31 11.53 16.96
CA ASP A 59 1.85 12.89 17.14
C ASP A 59 1.02 13.95 16.40
N ASN A 60 0.24 13.53 15.39
CA ASN A 60 -0.66 14.38 14.60
C ASN A 60 -2.15 14.18 14.95
N GLY A 61 -2.45 13.59 16.10
CA GLY A 61 -3.82 13.48 16.64
C GLY A 61 -4.67 12.36 16.04
N VAL A 62 -4.09 11.46 15.24
CA VAL A 62 -4.80 10.26 14.76
C VAL A 62 -4.76 9.20 15.86
N THR A 63 -5.94 8.68 16.21
CA THR A 63 -6.05 7.60 17.21
C THR A 63 -5.38 6.33 16.70
N VAL A 64 -4.42 5.82 17.46
CA VAL A 64 -3.73 4.55 17.21
C VAL A 64 -3.74 3.70 18.49
N GLN A 65 -3.56 2.39 18.33
CA GLN A 65 -3.38 1.48 19.48
C GLN A 65 -2.22 1.97 20.38
N ARG A 66 -2.34 1.82 21.70
CA ARG A 66 -1.23 2.05 22.64
C ARG A 66 -0.17 0.97 22.45
N PHE A 67 1.09 1.37 22.36
CA PHE A 67 2.20 0.43 22.18
C PHE A 67 3.50 0.96 22.79
N LYS A 68 4.44 0.04 23.00
CA LYS A 68 5.86 0.31 23.26
C LYS A 68 6.72 -0.61 22.37
N VAL A 69 7.98 -0.25 22.19
CA VAL A 69 8.93 -1.01 21.36
C VAL A 69 10.05 -1.57 22.23
N ALA A 70 10.34 -2.86 22.07
CA ALA A 70 11.45 -3.55 22.70
C ALA A 70 12.56 -3.83 21.68
N GLU A 71 13.79 -3.51 22.06
CA GLU A 71 15.02 -3.80 21.31
C GLU A 71 15.88 -4.88 22.00
N ASN A 72 15.54 -5.20 23.25
CA ASN A 72 16.16 -6.26 24.03
C ASN A 72 15.16 -6.89 25.00
N LEU A 73 15.55 -8.01 25.62
CA LEU A 73 14.67 -8.78 26.50
C LEU A 73 14.30 -8.03 27.80
N ALA A 74 15.21 -7.22 28.34
CA ALA A 74 14.95 -6.45 29.56
C ALA A 74 13.83 -5.42 29.33
N GLN A 75 13.89 -4.69 28.21
CA GLN A 75 12.81 -3.78 27.79
C GLN A 75 11.48 -4.52 27.61
N ALA A 76 11.49 -5.72 27.02
CA ALA A 76 10.27 -6.50 26.85
C ALA A 76 9.60 -6.86 28.19
N GLN A 77 10.40 -7.23 29.20
CA GLN A 77 9.92 -7.54 30.55
C GLN A 77 9.41 -6.30 31.29
N GLU A 78 10.03 -5.14 31.09
CA GLU A 78 9.57 -3.88 31.63
C GLU A 78 8.25 -3.43 30.98
N ILE A 79 8.16 -3.56 29.66
CA ILE A 79 6.96 -3.24 28.89
C ILE A 79 5.79 -4.13 29.32
N SER A 80 6.01 -5.44 29.48
CA SER A 80 4.92 -6.34 29.88
C SER A 80 4.38 -6.08 31.29
N LYS A 81 5.17 -5.45 32.17
CA LYS A 81 4.75 -5.01 33.51
C LYS A 81 4.11 -3.62 33.51
N SER A 82 4.60 -2.71 32.67
CA SER A 82 4.19 -1.30 32.68
C SER A 82 3.03 -0.98 31.75
N LEU A 83 2.77 -1.82 30.75
CA LEU A 83 1.64 -1.68 29.84
C LEU A 83 0.44 -2.39 30.45
N ASP A 84 -0.44 -1.61 31.09
CA ASP A 84 -1.64 -2.10 31.77
C ASP A 84 -2.77 -2.40 30.77
N VAL A 85 -2.81 -3.65 30.30
CA VAL A 85 -3.76 -4.16 29.28
C VAL A 85 -4.17 -5.59 29.60
N GLU A 86 -5.39 -5.96 29.24
CA GLU A 86 -5.90 -7.33 29.44
C GLU A 86 -5.27 -8.35 28.48
N GLU A 87 -4.93 -7.91 27.28
CA GLU A 87 -4.33 -8.75 26.25
C GLU A 87 -3.29 -7.96 25.44
N PHE A 88 -2.17 -8.62 25.17
CA PHE A 88 -1.03 -8.08 24.44
C PHE A 88 -1.03 -8.59 23.00
N VAL A 89 -0.69 -7.71 22.06
CA VAL A 89 -0.27 -8.08 20.71
C VAL A 89 1.22 -7.77 20.50
N ILE A 90 1.99 -8.80 20.16
CA ILE A 90 3.43 -8.75 19.94
C ILE A 90 3.68 -8.86 18.43
N LYS A 91 4.27 -7.83 17.82
CA LYS A 91 4.46 -7.72 16.37
C LYS A 91 5.92 -7.46 16.00
N ALA A 92 6.50 -8.38 15.25
CA ALA A 92 7.83 -8.19 14.68
C ALA A 92 7.88 -7.00 13.72
N GLN A 93 8.92 -6.18 13.85
CA GLN A 93 9.13 -5.00 13.01
C GLN A 93 10.10 -5.32 11.87
N ILE A 94 9.56 -5.57 10.68
CA ILE A 94 10.30 -5.72 9.42
C ILE A 94 9.60 -4.94 8.31
N LEU A 95 10.34 -4.55 7.26
CA LEU A 95 9.81 -3.87 6.08
C LEU A 95 9.29 -4.89 5.05
N ALA A 96 8.40 -5.77 5.49
CA ALA A 96 7.70 -6.73 4.63
C ALA A 96 6.32 -7.06 5.23
N GLY A 97 5.34 -7.33 4.37
CA GLY A 97 4.03 -7.82 4.75
C GLY A 97 4.00 -9.33 5.00
N GLY A 98 2.82 -9.87 5.30
CA GLY A 98 2.64 -11.33 5.50
C GLY A 98 3.21 -11.88 6.81
N ARG A 99 3.60 -11.00 7.75
CA ARG A 99 4.22 -11.36 9.04
C ARG A 99 3.45 -12.43 9.82
N GLY A 100 2.12 -12.33 9.90
CA GLY A 100 1.29 -13.28 10.66
C GLY A 100 1.39 -14.75 10.20
N LYS A 101 1.70 -14.98 8.92
CA LYS A 101 1.90 -16.32 8.33
C LYS A 101 3.39 -16.68 8.14
N GLY A 102 4.31 -15.83 8.63
CA GLY A 102 5.74 -16.06 8.50
C GLY A 102 6.28 -17.10 9.47
N THR A 103 7.54 -17.46 9.33
CA THR A 103 8.25 -18.40 10.21
C THR A 103 9.61 -17.82 10.58
N PHE A 104 9.97 -17.90 11.85
CA PHE A 104 11.28 -17.48 12.34
C PHE A 104 12.32 -18.59 12.24
N SER A 105 13.59 -18.19 12.14
CA SER A 105 14.72 -19.12 12.28
C SER A 105 14.82 -19.78 13.66
N SER A 106 14.19 -19.20 14.71
CA SER A 106 14.04 -19.81 16.04
C SER A 106 13.04 -20.97 16.09
N GLY A 107 12.26 -21.20 15.01
CA GLY A 107 11.17 -22.17 14.97
C GLY A 107 9.80 -21.58 15.34
N LEU A 108 9.73 -20.35 15.85
CA LEU A 108 8.47 -19.66 16.10
C LEU A 108 7.69 -19.45 14.80
N ARG A 109 6.41 -19.84 14.77
CA ARG A 109 5.52 -19.60 13.62
C ARG A 109 4.70 -18.33 13.85
N GLY A 110 4.73 -17.39 12.92
CA GLY A 110 3.95 -16.15 12.92
C GLY A 110 4.65 -15.00 13.62
N GLY A 111 4.82 -13.88 12.90
CA GLY A 111 5.38 -12.61 13.37
C GLY A 111 4.38 -11.68 14.07
N VAL A 112 3.17 -12.18 14.36
CA VAL A 112 2.15 -11.50 15.16
C VAL A 112 1.62 -12.52 16.17
N LYS A 113 1.67 -12.19 17.46
CA LYS A 113 1.26 -13.06 18.57
C LYS A 113 0.35 -12.33 19.53
N LEU A 114 -0.61 -13.07 20.08
CA LEU A 114 -1.54 -12.60 21.11
C LEU A 114 -1.29 -13.38 22.39
N THR A 115 -1.38 -12.73 23.54
CA THR A 115 -1.34 -13.39 24.85
C THR A 115 -1.91 -12.49 25.93
N LYS A 116 -2.58 -13.09 26.91
CA LYS A 116 -3.00 -12.42 28.14
C LYS A 116 -1.98 -12.52 29.28
N ASP A 117 -0.92 -13.33 29.08
CA ASP A 117 0.11 -13.56 30.10
C ASP A 117 1.32 -12.63 29.86
N PRO A 118 1.61 -11.69 30.78
CA PRO A 118 2.77 -10.81 30.71
C PRO A 118 4.11 -11.56 30.64
N VAL A 119 4.21 -12.76 31.21
CA VAL A 119 5.43 -13.59 31.18
C VAL A 119 5.65 -14.14 29.77
N GLN A 120 4.57 -14.49 29.08
CA GLN A 120 4.62 -15.03 27.73
C GLN A 120 5.05 -13.98 26.69
N VAL A 121 4.85 -12.69 26.96
CA VAL A 121 5.34 -11.57 26.13
C VAL A 121 6.85 -11.67 25.95
N ALA A 122 7.61 -11.78 27.05
CA ALA A 122 9.07 -11.84 27.00
C ALA A 122 9.58 -13.07 26.24
N LYS A 123 8.94 -14.23 26.43
CA LYS A 123 9.26 -15.48 25.70
C LYS A 123 9.06 -15.34 24.19
N TYR A 124 7.98 -14.67 23.76
CA TYR A 124 7.79 -14.40 22.33
C TYR A 124 8.83 -13.43 21.80
N VAL A 125 9.13 -12.36 22.53
CA VAL A 125 10.13 -11.37 22.12
C VAL A 125 11.52 -12.01 22.00
N GLU A 126 11.90 -12.89 22.92
CA GLU A 126 13.16 -13.66 22.85
C GLU A 126 13.25 -14.48 21.56
N GLN A 127 12.17 -15.19 21.19
CA GLN A 127 12.13 -15.99 19.96
C GLN A 127 12.03 -15.15 18.67
N MET A 128 11.73 -13.84 18.78
CA MET A 128 11.66 -12.92 17.64
C MET A 128 12.96 -12.13 17.46
N LEU A 129 13.46 -11.48 18.51
CA LEU A 129 14.61 -10.59 18.45
C LEU A 129 15.87 -11.34 18.02
N GLY A 130 16.63 -10.75 17.11
CA GLY A 130 17.87 -11.33 16.60
C GLY A 130 17.67 -12.47 15.59
N HIS A 131 16.46 -13.02 15.48
CA HIS A 131 16.12 -14.08 14.53
C HIS A 131 15.60 -13.51 13.20
N ASN A 132 15.70 -14.32 12.14
CA ASN A 132 15.21 -13.94 10.81
C ASN A 132 13.75 -14.39 10.66
N LEU A 133 12.88 -13.48 10.23
CA LEU A 133 11.49 -13.77 9.89
C LEU A 133 11.36 -13.95 8.37
N VAL A 134 10.97 -15.15 7.95
CA VAL A 134 10.64 -15.49 6.57
C VAL A 134 9.14 -15.30 6.35
N THR A 135 8.77 -14.59 5.30
CA THR A 135 7.39 -14.41 4.83
C THR A 135 7.32 -14.66 3.32
N LYS A 136 6.12 -14.61 2.73
CA LYS A 136 5.97 -14.65 1.26
C LYS A 136 6.63 -13.47 0.53
N GLN A 137 6.89 -12.37 1.23
CA GLN A 137 7.38 -11.11 0.66
C GLN A 137 8.85 -10.82 1.01
N THR A 138 9.50 -11.68 1.80
CA THR A 138 10.93 -11.55 2.13
C THR A 138 11.77 -12.44 1.21
N PRO A 139 13.09 -12.23 1.17
CA PRO A 139 14.03 -13.23 0.66
C PRO A 139 13.89 -14.59 1.37
N LYS A 140 14.49 -15.64 0.81
CA LYS A 140 14.39 -17.02 1.34
C LYS A 140 15.00 -17.15 2.73
N GLU A 141 16.06 -16.39 2.98
CA GLU A 141 16.77 -16.25 4.25
C GLU A 141 16.00 -15.42 5.30
N GLY A 142 14.92 -14.76 4.90
CA GLY A 142 14.11 -13.88 5.75
C GLY A 142 14.78 -12.54 6.04
N VAL A 143 14.19 -11.80 6.98
CA VAL A 143 14.71 -10.50 7.43
C VAL A 143 14.94 -10.55 8.93
N LYS A 144 16.11 -10.11 9.39
CA LYS A 144 16.45 -10.06 10.81
C LYS A 144 15.53 -9.08 11.55
N VAL A 145 14.95 -9.53 12.65
CA VAL A 145 14.09 -8.70 13.51
C VAL A 145 14.93 -8.08 14.61
N ASN A 146 15.14 -6.77 14.53
CA ASN A 146 15.91 -6.02 15.53
C ASN A 146 15.02 -5.31 16.56
N LYS A 147 13.74 -5.12 16.25
CA LYS A 147 12.77 -4.48 17.14
C LYS A 147 11.45 -5.24 17.12
N VAL A 148 10.78 -5.26 18.26
CA VAL A 148 9.44 -5.86 18.41
C VAL A 148 8.52 -4.82 19.05
N MET A 149 7.34 -4.64 18.46
CA MET A 149 6.31 -3.77 19.03
C MET A 149 5.41 -4.62 19.92
N ILE A 150 5.22 -4.19 21.17
CA ILE A 150 4.30 -4.78 22.14
C ILE A 150 3.20 -3.76 22.37
N ALA A 151 1.96 -4.18 22.23
CA ALA A 151 0.83 -3.26 22.25
C ALA A 151 -0.40 -3.89 22.87
N GLU A 152 -1.40 -3.04 23.14
CA GLU A 152 -2.72 -3.53 23.51
C GLU A 152 -3.37 -4.27 22.33
N ALA A 153 -4.02 -5.39 22.63
CA ALA A 153 -4.98 -6.00 21.72
C ALA A 153 -6.32 -5.27 21.87
N LEU A 154 -6.94 -4.97 20.72
CA LEU A 154 -8.24 -4.30 20.66
C LEU A 154 -9.20 -5.21 19.92
N ASP A 155 -10.43 -5.33 20.43
CA ASP A 155 -11.50 -6.00 19.72
C ASP A 155 -11.99 -5.16 18.55
N ILE A 156 -11.90 -5.73 17.35
CA ILE A 156 -12.26 -5.03 16.11
C ILE A 156 -13.68 -5.41 15.72
N ALA A 157 -14.64 -4.53 16.05
CA ALA A 157 -16.04 -4.74 15.67
C ALA A 157 -16.28 -4.66 14.15
N ARG A 158 -15.50 -3.84 13.43
CA ARG A 158 -15.57 -3.69 11.98
C ARG A 158 -14.23 -3.26 11.41
N GLU A 159 -13.86 -3.85 10.28
CA GLU A 159 -12.69 -3.46 9.50
C GLU A 159 -13.11 -2.73 8.23
N THR A 160 -12.41 -1.64 7.91
CA THR A 160 -12.58 -0.89 6.65
C THR A 160 -11.21 -0.51 6.11
N TYR A 161 -11.07 -0.46 4.79
CA TYR A 161 -9.85 0.01 4.14
C TYR A 161 -9.99 1.49 3.78
N LEU A 162 -9.02 2.30 4.21
CA LEU A 162 -8.93 3.72 3.91
C LEU A 162 -7.53 4.03 3.39
N ALA A 163 -7.45 4.80 2.31
CA ALA A 163 -6.21 5.33 1.77
C ALA A 163 -6.43 6.75 1.26
N ILE A 164 -5.44 7.62 1.50
CA ILE A 164 -5.38 8.98 0.95
C ILE A 164 -4.14 9.02 0.07
N LEU A 165 -4.33 9.40 -1.19
CA LEU A 165 -3.25 9.52 -2.17
C LEU A 165 -3.55 10.70 -3.10
N MET A 166 -2.48 11.28 -3.66
CA MET A 166 -2.57 12.24 -4.75
C MET A 166 -2.82 11.46 -6.04
N ASP A 167 -3.98 11.65 -6.68
CA ASP A 167 -4.34 10.89 -7.87
C ASP A 167 -3.81 11.59 -9.12
N ARG A 168 -2.85 10.95 -9.79
CA ARG A 168 -2.23 11.50 -11.00
C ARG A 168 -3.22 11.70 -12.14
N ALA A 169 -4.30 10.90 -12.19
CA ALA A 169 -5.33 11.07 -13.20
C ALA A 169 -6.14 12.37 -13.01
N TYR A 170 -6.12 12.93 -11.80
CA TYR A 170 -6.84 14.15 -11.41
C TYR A 170 -5.91 15.29 -10.99
N ASN A 171 -4.65 15.26 -11.47
CA ASN A 171 -3.63 16.29 -11.21
C ASN A 171 -3.20 16.42 -9.74
N GLY A 172 -3.32 15.34 -8.97
CA GLY A 172 -2.99 15.30 -7.55
C GLY A 172 -4.24 15.43 -6.69
#